data_AF-A0A4S4DSW3-F1
#
_entry.id   AF-A0A4S4DSW3-F1
#
_cell.length_a   1.000
_cell.length_b   1.000
_cell.length_c   1.000
_cell.angle_alpha   90.00
_cell.angle_beta   90.00
_cell.angle_gamma   90.00
#
_symmetry.space_group_name_H-M   'P 1'
#
loop_
_entity.id
_entity.type
_entity.pdbx_description
1 polymer ?
#
loop_
_entity_poly.entity_id
_entity_poly.type
_entity_poly.pdbx_seq_one_letter_code
_entity_poly.pdbx_strand_id
1 'polypeptide(L)'
;MDIRAIEEWQVPTKVSKLILVFKARELLLKILHEPFNMRHRYRVSYERDTKIINAASFTIEREDHTIGNIVRMQLHRDENVLFAGYKLPHPLQYKIIVRIHTTSQSSPMQAYNQAINDLDKELDYLKNAFEVTSLLSSCNYEL
;
A
#
# COMPACT_ATOMS: atom_id res chain seq x y z
N MET A 1 -41.43 -21.73 -5.89
CA MET A 1 -40.11 -21.57 -5.23
C MET A 1 -39.22 -20.82 -6.20
N ASP A 2 -38.69 -19.64 -5.96
CA ASP A 2 -39.06 -18.50 -5.12
C ASP A 2 -38.32 -17.34 -5.82
N ILE A 3 -39.06 -16.39 -6.39
CA ILE A 3 -38.51 -15.25 -7.13
C ILE A 3 -38.81 -14.02 -6.26
N ARG A 4 -38.03 -13.87 -5.20
CA ARG A 4 -38.12 -12.73 -4.28
C ARG A 4 -36.75 -12.06 -4.18
N ALA A 5 -36.68 -10.86 -4.75
CA ALA A 5 -35.79 -9.72 -4.43
C ALA A 5 -35.35 -8.97 -5.70
N ILE A 6 -36.33 -8.51 -6.49
CA ILE A 6 -36.14 -7.28 -7.28
C ILE A 6 -36.93 -6.24 -6.49
N GLU A 7 -36.22 -5.51 -5.64
CA GLU A 7 -36.76 -4.39 -4.88
C GLU A 7 -37.31 -3.33 -5.83
N GLU A 8 -38.62 -3.10 -5.74
CA GLU A 8 -39.33 -1.99 -6.35
C GLU A 8 -38.78 -0.65 -5.82
N TRP A 9 -38.04 0.07 -6.66
CA TRP A 9 -37.74 1.48 -6.42
C TRP A 9 -38.96 2.34 -6.80
N GLN A 10 -39.84 2.55 -5.84
CA GLN A 10 -41.00 3.44 -5.97
C GLN A 10 -40.55 4.90 -5.94
N VAL A 11 -40.56 5.57 -7.08
CA VAL A 11 -40.19 7.00 -7.20
C VAL A 11 -41.44 7.89 -7.02
N PRO A 12 -41.49 8.83 -6.04
CA PRO A 12 -42.65 9.70 -5.84
C PRO A 12 -42.83 10.74 -6.97
N THR A 13 -44.07 10.91 -7.43
CA THR A 13 -44.46 11.45 -8.74
C THR A 13 -44.68 12.96 -8.85
N LYS A 14 -44.26 13.84 -7.91
CA LYS A 14 -44.47 15.29 -8.07
C LYS A 14 -43.30 16.23 -7.74
N VAL A 15 -42.08 15.72 -7.61
CA VAL A 15 -40.85 16.55 -7.56
C VAL A 15 -39.74 16.01 -8.48
N SER A 16 -40.12 15.17 -9.43
CA SER A 16 -39.26 14.13 -9.99
C SER A 16 -38.55 14.48 -11.31
N LYS A 17 -38.74 15.67 -11.89
CA LYS A 17 -37.89 16.12 -13.01
C LYS A 17 -36.68 16.93 -12.56
N LEU A 18 -36.85 17.85 -11.60
CA LEU A 18 -35.76 18.71 -11.16
C LEU A 18 -34.73 17.93 -10.34
N ILE A 19 -35.17 17.04 -9.44
CA ILE A 19 -34.25 16.19 -8.65
C ILE A 19 -33.51 15.20 -9.55
N LEU A 20 -34.16 14.65 -10.59
CA LEU A 20 -33.51 13.74 -11.54
C LEU A 20 -32.47 14.49 -12.38
N VAL A 21 -32.75 15.73 -12.81
CA VAL A 21 -31.78 16.57 -13.54
C VAL A 21 -30.63 17.02 -12.63
N PHE A 22 -30.90 17.37 -11.36
CA PHE A 22 -29.84 17.70 -10.40
C PHE A 22 -28.98 16.49 -10.05
N LYS A 23 -29.59 15.32 -9.87
CA LYS A 23 -28.87 14.07 -9.58
C LYS A 23 -28.12 13.56 -10.81
N ALA A 24 -28.68 13.72 -12.02
CA ALA A 24 -27.99 13.47 -13.28
C ALA A 24 -26.86 14.46 -13.51
N ARG A 25 -27.00 15.74 -13.15
CA ARG A 25 -25.94 16.77 -13.24
C ARG A 25 -24.82 16.53 -12.23
N GLU A 26 -25.13 16.09 -11.01
CA GLU A 26 -24.14 15.61 -10.01
C GLU A 26 -23.40 14.36 -10.50
N LEU A 27 -24.10 13.41 -11.12
CA LEU A 27 -23.50 12.24 -11.79
C LEU A 27 -22.66 12.64 -13.01
N LEU A 28 -23.11 13.61 -13.80
CA LEU A 28 -22.40 14.10 -14.98
C LEU A 28 -21.18 14.93 -14.58
N LEU A 29 -21.24 15.71 -13.49
CA LEU A 29 -20.08 16.38 -12.89
C LEU A 29 -19.10 15.38 -12.28
N LYS A 30 -19.56 14.27 -11.70
CA LYS A 30 -18.69 13.16 -11.29
C LYS A 30 -18.05 12.42 -12.47
N ILE A 31 -18.63 12.47 -13.67
CA ILE A 31 -18.06 11.84 -14.88
C ILE A 31 -17.15 12.83 -15.64
N LEU A 32 -17.53 14.12 -15.70
CA LEU A 32 -16.80 15.16 -16.43
C LEU A 32 -15.66 15.78 -15.62
N HIS A 33 -15.64 15.60 -14.30
CA HIS A 33 -14.52 15.92 -13.42
C HIS A 33 -13.69 14.67 -13.04
N GLU A 34 -13.73 13.62 -13.86
CA GLU A 34 -12.80 12.50 -13.80
C GLU A 34 -11.87 12.38 -15.05
N PRO A 35 -11.32 13.47 -15.64
CA PRO A 35 -10.28 13.35 -16.66
C PRO A 35 -8.87 13.27 -16.03
N PHE A 36 -8.72 12.51 -14.94
CA PHE A 36 -7.40 12.24 -14.39
C PHE A 36 -7.40 10.96 -13.56
N ASN A 37 -7.28 9.82 -14.25
CA ASN A 37 -6.92 8.55 -13.63
C ASN A 37 -5.47 8.61 -13.08
N MET A 38 -5.28 9.36 -12.00
CA MET A 38 -4.10 9.36 -11.14
C MET A 38 -4.45 8.67 -9.81
N ARG A 39 -5.20 7.56 -9.87
CA ARG A 39 -5.70 6.82 -8.70
C ARG A 39 -5.10 5.44 -8.48
N HIS A 40 -3.90 5.16 -8.99
CA HIS A 40 -3.02 4.11 -8.46
C HIS A 40 -1.58 4.64 -8.40
N ARG A 41 -1.32 5.54 -7.45
CA ARG A 41 -0.02 6.25 -7.32
C ARG A 41 1.14 5.34 -6.89
N TYR A 42 0.84 4.15 -6.36
CA TYR A 42 1.82 3.19 -5.91
C TYR A 42 1.49 1.84 -6.55
N ARG A 43 2.34 1.41 -7.47
CA ARG A 43 2.22 0.11 -8.13
C ARG A 43 3.37 -0.77 -7.66
N VAL A 44 3.00 -1.86 -6.99
CA VAL A 44 3.90 -2.95 -6.67
C VAL A 44 3.53 -4.12 -7.57
N SER A 45 4.46 -4.59 -8.39
CA SER A 45 4.29 -5.84 -9.14
C SER A 45 5.04 -6.97 -8.47
N TYR A 46 4.45 -8.16 -8.51
CA TYR A 46 5.02 -9.39 -7.97
C TYR A 46 5.29 -10.38 -9.10
N GLU A 47 6.53 -10.82 -9.21
CA GLU A 47 6.96 -11.81 -10.20
C GLU A 47 7.70 -12.94 -9.50
N ARG A 48 7.20 -14.16 -9.61
CA ARG A 48 7.88 -15.34 -9.10
C ARG A 48 8.98 -15.76 -10.07
N ASP A 49 10.18 -16.01 -9.55
CA ASP A 49 11.27 -16.57 -10.34
C ASP A 49 10.98 -18.05 -10.63
N THR A 50 11.07 -18.47 -11.89
CA THR A 50 10.89 -19.89 -12.28
C THR A 50 12.19 -20.70 -12.22
N LYS A 51 13.34 -20.02 -12.20
CA LYS A 51 14.67 -20.65 -12.24
C LYS A 51 15.18 -21.08 -10.86
N ILE A 52 14.73 -20.40 -9.80
CA ILE A 52 15.19 -20.61 -8.43
C ILE A 52 13.96 -20.93 -7.59
N ILE A 53 14.03 -21.99 -6.79
CA ILE A 53 12.96 -22.37 -5.87
C ILE A 53 12.76 -21.28 -4.81
N ASN A 54 11.51 -20.97 -4.47
CA ASN A 54 11.17 -19.97 -3.42
C ASN A 54 11.88 -18.62 -3.58
N ALA A 55 12.04 -18.18 -4.83
CA ALA A 55 12.53 -16.85 -5.16
C ALA A 55 11.42 -16.01 -5.81
N ALA A 56 11.35 -14.74 -5.44
CA ALA A 56 10.47 -13.78 -6.06
C ALA A 56 11.12 -12.40 -6.16
N SER A 57 10.66 -11.64 -7.15
CA SER A 57 11.07 -10.27 -7.40
C SER A 57 9.85 -9.35 -7.29
N PHE A 58 9.99 -8.30 -6.49
CA PHE A 58 9.01 -7.24 -6.30
C PHE A 58 9.52 -6.00 -7.02
N THR A 59 8.74 -5.45 -7.95
CA THR A 59 9.06 -4.16 -8.55
C THR A 59 8.18 -3.10 -7.92
N ILE A 60 8.81 -2.11 -7.31
CA ILE A 60 8.12 -0.99 -6.67
C ILE A 60 8.39 0.25 -7.52
N GLU A 61 7.32 0.80 -8.09
CA GLU A 61 7.40 1.99 -8.92
C GLU A 61 7.48 3.25 -8.05
N ARG A 62 8.23 4.24 -8.54
CA ARG A 62 8.42 5.58 -7.95
C ARG A 62 9.10 5.63 -6.59
N GLU A 63 9.75 4.54 -6.19
CA GLU A 63 10.56 4.48 -4.97
C GLU A 63 12.06 4.45 -5.27
N ASP A 64 12.86 4.72 -4.25
CA ASP A 64 14.31 4.88 -4.31
C ASP A 64 15.07 4.01 -3.30
N HIS A 65 16.35 4.31 -3.09
CA HIS A 65 17.21 3.61 -2.15
C HIS A 65 16.74 3.68 -0.70
N THR A 66 15.93 4.68 -0.33
CA THR A 66 15.47 4.91 1.03
C THR A 66 14.62 3.72 1.49
N ILE A 67 13.49 3.49 0.83
CA ILE A 67 12.61 2.35 1.14
C ILE A 67 13.28 1.02 0.77
N GLY A 68 14.00 0.97 -0.35
CA GLY A 68 14.70 -0.25 -0.77
C GLY A 68 15.68 -0.77 0.28
N ASN A 69 16.47 0.13 0.90
CA ASN A 69 17.42 -0.24 1.93
C ASN A 69 16.73 -0.64 3.24
N ILE A 70 15.68 0.08 3.66
CA ILE A 70 14.93 -0.23 4.89
C ILE A 70 14.31 -1.63 4.79
N VAL A 71 13.60 -1.92 3.70
CA VAL A 71 12.97 -3.23 3.48
C VAL A 71 14.02 -4.34 3.40
N ARG A 72 15.15 -4.09 2.73
CA ARG A 72 16.27 -5.05 2.69
C ARG A 72 16.76 -5.37 4.11
N MET A 73 16.98 -4.36 4.95
CA MET A 73 17.46 -4.58 6.32
C MET A 73 16.45 -5.38 7.14
N GLN A 74 15.15 -5.07 7.03
CA GLN A 74 14.11 -5.78 7.77
C GLN A 74 13.99 -7.24 7.35
N LEU A 75 14.11 -7.53 6.05
CA LEU A 75 14.08 -8.90 5.55
C LEU A 75 15.23 -9.76 6.05
N HIS A 76 16.42 -9.20 6.30
CA HIS A 76 17.54 -9.98 6.85
C HIS A 76 17.42 -10.25 8.35
N ARG A 77 16.44 -9.66 9.04
CA ARG A 77 16.16 -9.98 10.44
C ARG A 77 15.42 -11.31 10.59
N ASP A 78 14.75 -11.78 9.53
CA ASP A 78 14.08 -13.08 9.51
C ASP A 78 15.07 -14.19 9.10
N GLU A 79 15.23 -15.19 9.97
CA GLU A 79 16.11 -16.36 9.75
C GLU A 79 15.66 -17.22 8.55
N ASN A 80 14.38 -17.12 8.16
CA ASN A 80 13.84 -17.86 7.02
C ASN A 80 14.22 -17.25 5.67
N VAL A 81 14.79 -16.06 5.65
CA VAL A 81 15.25 -15.37 4.44
C VAL A 81 16.72 -15.69 4.19
N LEU A 82 16.99 -16.44 3.11
CA LEU A 82 18.35 -16.81 2.71
C LEU A 82 19.06 -15.65 2.01
N PHE A 83 18.31 -14.87 1.24
CA PHE A 83 18.85 -13.72 0.53
C PHE A 83 17.76 -12.67 0.32
N ALA A 84 18.09 -11.42 0.64
CA ALA A 84 17.32 -10.27 0.20
C ALA A 84 18.26 -9.22 -0.41
N GLY A 85 17.84 -8.60 -1.49
CA GLY A 85 18.62 -7.54 -2.12
C GLY A 85 17.73 -6.66 -2.95
N TYR A 86 18.10 -5.39 -3.07
CA TYR A 86 17.42 -4.49 -3.98
C TYR A 86 18.41 -3.88 -4.95
N LYS A 87 17.92 -3.54 -6.13
CA LYS A 87 18.69 -2.81 -7.13
C LYS A 87 17.84 -1.72 -7.76
N LEU A 88 18.49 -0.61 -8.05
CA LEU A 88 17.96 0.43 -8.91
C LEU A 88 18.53 0.20 -10.31
N PRO A 89 17.71 -0.20 -11.30
CA PRO A 89 18.20 -0.66 -12.60
C PRO A 89 18.88 0.46 -13.39
N HIS A 90 18.41 1.70 -13.24
CA HIS A 90 19.00 2.86 -13.88
C HIS A 90 18.63 4.14 -13.10
N PRO A 91 19.57 5.09 -12.84
CA PRO A 91 19.30 6.33 -12.10
C PRO A 91 18.13 7.18 -12.62
N LEU A 92 17.92 7.17 -13.94
CA LEU A 92 16.81 7.89 -14.59
C LEU A 92 15.46 7.16 -14.54
N GLN A 93 15.41 5.94 -14.00
CA GLN A 93 14.18 5.18 -13.84
C GLN A 93 13.82 5.11 -12.34
N TYR A 94 12.74 5.79 -11.97
CA TYR A 94 12.21 5.75 -10.61
C TYR A 94 11.46 4.43 -10.38
N LYS A 95 12.21 3.34 -10.21
CA LYS A 95 11.72 2.05 -9.75
C LYS A 95 12.82 1.28 -9.06
N ILE A 96 12.47 0.52 -8.03
CA ILE A 96 13.38 -0.43 -7.39
C ILE A 96 12.88 -1.85 -7.62
N ILE A 97 13.83 -2.78 -7.72
CA ILE A 97 13.53 -4.20 -7.83
C ILE A 97 14.12 -4.88 -6.60
N VAL A 98 13.26 -5.40 -5.74
CA VAL A 98 13.63 -6.17 -4.53
C VAL A 98 13.53 -7.65 -4.86
N ARG A 99 14.61 -8.39 -4.66
CA ARG A 99 14.66 -9.85 -4.83
C ARG A 99 14.74 -10.50 -3.48
N ILE A 100 13.92 -11.51 -3.27
CA ILE A 100 13.81 -12.25 -2.01
C ILE A 100 13.90 -13.73 -2.33
N HIS A 101 14.71 -14.44 -1.55
CA HIS A 101 14.86 -15.87 -1.60
C HIS A 101 14.72 -16.42 -0.18
N THR A 102 13.76 -17.31 0.01
CA THR A 102 13.43 -17.89 1.31
C THR A 102 13.74 -19.38 1.35
N THR A 103 13.77 -19.94 2.55
CA THR A 103 13.80 -21.38 2.75
C THR A 103 12.48 -22.03 2.30
N SER A 104 12.44 -23.36 2.24
CA SER A 104 11.23 -24.11 1.89
C SER A 104 10.09 -24.00 2.91
N GLN A 105 10.33 -23.39 4.07
CA GLN A 105 9.34 -23.27 5.13
C GLN A 105 8.48 -21.99 5.01
N SER A 106 8.99 -20.95 4.34
CA SER A 106 8.27 -19.67 4.18
C SER A 106 8.17 -19.24 2.72
N SER A 107 7.05 -18.61 2.37
CA SER A 107 6.87 -18.00 1.05
C SER A 107 7.53 -16.61 1.00
N PRO A 108 8.19 -16.22 -0.11
CA PRO A 108 8.75 -14.88 -0.26
C PRO A 108 7.70 -13.76 -0.07
N MET A 109 6.45 -14.02 -0.45
CA MET A 109 5.34 -13.09 -0.23
C MET A 109 5.02 -12.91 1.25
N GLN A 110 5.07 -14.01 2.02
CA GLN A 110 4.81 -13.98 3.45
C GLN A 110 5.92 -13.24 4.18
N ALA A 111 7.19 -13.56 3.88
CA ALA A 111 8.34 -12.87 4.45
C ALA A 111 8.31 -11.36 4.16
N TYR A 112 7.93 -10.97 2.94
CA TYR A 112 7.74 -9.56 2.57
C TYR A 112 6.66 -8.88 3.41
N ASN A 113 5.46 -9.45 3.50
CA ASN A 113 4.37 -8.87 4.27
C ASN A 113 4.70 -8.78 5.76
N GLN A 114 5.37 -9.80 6.31
CA GLN A 114 5.80 -9.80 7.70
C GLN A 114 6.80 -8.67 7.95
N ALA A 115 7.81 -8.51 7.09
CA ALA A 115 8.78 -7.43 7.21
C ALA A 115 8.11 -6.04 7.18
N ILE A 116 7.13 -5.82 6.31
CA ILE A 116 6.38 -4.55 6.28
C ILE A 116 5.59 -4.33 7.57
N ASN A 117 4.89 -5.35 8.07
CA ASN A 117 4.11 -5.23 9.31
C ASN A 117 4.99 -4.97 10.54
N ASP A 118 6.19 -5.56 10.58
CA ASP A 118 7.13 -5.34 11.69
C ASP A 118 7.75 -3.95 11.62
N LEU A 119 8.05 -3.45 10.41
CA LEU A 119 8.50 -2.08 10.20
C LEU A 119 7.45 -1.05 10.65
N ASP A 120 6.17 -1.28 10.33
CA ASP A 120 5.08 -0.39 10.72
C ASP A 120 4.97 -0.26 12.25
N LYS A 121 5.03 -1.40 12.96
CA LYS A 121 5.05 -1.42 14.44
C LYS A 121 6.26 -0.70 15.03
N GLU A 122 7.44 -0.86 14.43
CA GLU A 122 8.66 -0.17 14.88
C GLU A 122 8.54 1.34 14.72
N LEU A 123 7.97 1.81 13.60
CA LEU A 123 7.73 3.22 13.35
C LEU A 123 6.67 3.80 14.30
N ASP A 124 5.59 3.08 14.55
CA ASP A 124 4.57 3.49 15.52
C ASP A 124 5.14 3.60 16.94
N TYR A 125 5.96 2.63 17.35
CA TYR A 125 6.65 2.68 18.64
C TYR A 125 7.56 3.91 18.74
N LEU A 126 8.37 4.16 17.71
CA LEU A 126 9.29 5.30 17.69
C LEU A 126 8.55 6.65 17.72
N LYS A 127 7.44 6.75 16.98
CA LYS A 127 6.59 7.95 16.97
C LYS A 127 6.02 8.24 18.36
N ASN A 128 5.44 7.23 19.01
CA ASN A 128 4.88 7.36 20.35
C ASN A 128 5.96 7.75 21.38
N ALA A 129 7.14 7.13 21.31
CA ALA A 129 8.25 7.45 22.19
C ALA A 129 8.75 8.89 22.01
N PHE A 130 8.81 9.37 20.77
CA PHE A 130 9.19 10.75 20.47
C PHE A 130 8.16 11.75 21.01
N GLU A 131 6.86 11.49 20.82
CA GLU A 131 5.79 12.35 21.34
C GLU A 131 5.86 12.47 22.87
N VAL A 132 5.97 11.34 23.59
CA VAL A 132 6.10 11.34 25.06
C VAL A 132 7.34 12.11 25.52
N THR A 133 8.48 11.89 24.88
CA THR A 133 9.75 12.56 25.25
C THR A 133 9.67 14.06 25.02
N SER A 134 9.07 14.50 23.91
CA SER A 134 8.91 15.92 23.59
C SER A 134 8.05 16.66 24.62
N LEU A 135 6.99 16.01 25.10
CA LEU A 135 6.10 16.54 26.15
C LEU A 135 6.82 16.64 27.49
N LEU A 136 7.57 15.60 27.88
CA LEU A 136 8.35 15.61 29.11
C LEU A 136 9.47 16.65 29.09
N SER A 137 10.11 16.85 27.93
CA SER A 137 11.15 17.88 27.76
C SER A 137 10.56 19.27 27.99
N SER A 138 9.39 19.58 27.43
CA SER A 138 8.72 20.88 27.58
C SER A 138 8.39 21.25 29.03
N CYS A 139 8.06 20.25 29.86
CA CYS A 139 7.71 20.44 31.28
C CYS A 139 8.94 20.72 32.18
N ASN A 140 10.15 20.37 31.73
CA ASN A 140 11.38 20.51 32.53
C ASN A 140 12.08 21.88 32.36
N TYR A 141 11.62 22.76 31.47
CA TYR A 141 12.20 24.09 31.24
C TYR A 141 11.43 25.25 31.89
N GLU A 142 10.41 24.96 32.72
CA GLU A 142 9.65 25.98 33.47
C GLU A 142 10.15 26.20 34.91
N LEU A 143 11.43 25.90 35.21
CA LEU A 143 12.08 26.17 36.50
C LEU A 143 13.26 27.14 36.38
#